data_AF-A0A8H1QRV2-F1
#
_entry.id   AF-A0A8H1QRV2-F1
#
_cell.length_a   1.000
_cell.length_b   1.000
_cell.length_c   1.000
_cell.angle_alpha   90.00
_cell.angle_beta   90.00
_cell.angle_gamma   90.00
#
_symmetry.space_group_name_H-M   'P 1'
#
loop_
_entity.id
_entity.type
_entity.pdbx_description
1 polymer ?
#
loop_
_entity_poly.entity_id
_entity_poly.type
_entity_poly.pdbx_seq_one_letter_code
_entity_poly.pdbx_strand_id
1 'polypeptide(L)' 'MIAVVEEVEGFRVKLRRPSGMSWTAERTRLRPATAYEHRQFRALAALQRLRQKGLACPDPGAGRLSPGSAGR' A
#
# COMPACT_ATOMS: atom_id res chain seq x y z
N MET A 1 11.02 -1.29 11.03
CA MET A 1 9.79 -1.21 10.19
C MET A 1 9.17 -2.61 10.11
N ILE A 2 7.84 -2.75 10.06
CA ILE A 2 7.13 -4.03 9.99
C ILE A 2 6.42 -4.24 8.65
N ALA A 3 6.47 -5.47 8.13
CA ALA A 3 5.81 -5.92 6.91
C ALA A 3 5.47 -7.42 6.99
N VAL A 4 4.71 -7.90 6.00
CA VAL A 4 4.46 -9.32 5.77
C VAL A 4 5.45 -9.84 4.74
N VAL A 5 5.95 -11.05 4.94
CA VAL A 5 6.76 -11.76 3.96
C VAL A 5 5.86 -12.18 2.80
N GLU A 6 6.21 -11.71 1.60
CA GLU A 6 5.52 -12.06 0.37
C GLU A 6 6.21 -13.22 -0.34
N GLU A 7 7.54 -13.19 -0.38
CA GLU A 7 8.35 -14.18 -1.09
C GLU A 7 9.74 -14.30 -0.44
N VAL A 8 10.34 -15.50 -0.54
CA VAL A 8 11.67 -15.79 -0.02
C VAL A 8 12.52 -16.37 -1.16
N GLU A 9 13.53 -15.62 -1.57
CA GLU A 9 14.49 -15.98 -2.61
C GLU A 9 15.88 -16.15 -1.98
N GLY A 10 16.18 -17.37 -1.52
CA GLY A 10 17.43 -17.65 -0.82
C GLY A 10 17.61 -16.79 0.44
N PHE A 11 18.62 -15.90 0.41
CA PHE A 11 18.92 -14.99 1.52
C PHE A 11 18.16 -13.66 1.45
N ARG A 12 17.44 -13.39 0.36
CA ARG A 12 16.63 -12.19 0.17
C ARG A 12 15.17 -12.50 0.44
N VAL A 13 14.49 -11.56 1.08
CA VAL A 13 13.09 -11.67 1.45
C VAL A 13 12.36 -10.45 0.91
N LYS A 14 11.34 -10.69 0.10
CA LYS A 14 10.43 -9.66 -0.39
C LYS A 14 9.37 -9.41 0.67
N LEU A 15 9.22 -8.15 1.05
CA LEU A 15 8.36 -7.70 2.11
C LEU A 15 7.30 -6.74 1.55
N ARG A 16 6.05 -6.90 2.00
CA ARG A 16 4.93 -6.05 1.60
C ARG A 16 4.28 -5.39 2.80
N ARG A 17 4.01 -4.09 2.67
CA ARG A 17 3.28 -3.28 3.65
C ARG A 17 1.84 -3.05 3.19
N PRO A 18 0.86 -2.95 4.13
CA PRO A 18 -0.53 -2.67 3.81
C PRO A 18 -0.73 -1.36 3.05
N SER A 19 0.19 -0.40 3.22
CA SER A 19 0.18 0.86 2.46
C SER A 19 0.51 0.73 0.98
N GLY A 20 0.81 -0.48 0.47
CA GLY A 20 1.19 -0.72 -0.93
C GLY A 20 2.69 -0.61 -1.22
N MET A 21 3.50 -0.29 -0.20
CA MET A 21 4.96 -0.26 -0.33
C MET A 21 5.53 -1.68 -0.20
N SER A 22 6.41 -2.05 -1.12
CA SER A 22 7.16 -3.30 -1.08
C SER A 22 8.66 -3.04 -1.20
N TRP A 23 9.46 -3.88 -0.54
CA TRP A 23 10.92 -3.79 -0.62
C TRP A 23 11.55 -5.16 -0.36
N THR A 24 12.85 -5.27 -0.65
CA THR A 24 13.64 -6.48 -0.42
C THR A 24 14.64 -6.24 0.71
N ALA A 25 14.82 -7.23 1.57
CA ALA A 25 15.80 -7.20 2.65
C ALA A 25 16.52 -8.55 2.79
N GLU A 26 17.73 -8.53 3.36
CA GLU A 26 18.43 -9.75 3.75
C GLU A 26 17.72 -10.43 4.94
N ARG A 27 17.56 -11.74 4.88
CA ARG A 27 16.89 -12.54 5.90
C ARG A 27 17.50 -12.36 7.29
N THR A 28 18.83 -12.21 7.37
CA THR A 28 19.58 -12.00 8.62
C THR A 28 19.27 -10.67 9.30
N ARG A 29 18.75 -9.68 8.56
CA ARG A 29 18.32 -8.37 9.09
C ARG A 29 16.86 -8.36 9.53
N LEU A 30 16.17 -9.49 9.40
CA LEU A 30 14.77 -9.63 9.80
C LEU A 30 14.67 -10.34 11.14
N ARG A 31 13.71 -9.89 11.93
CA ARG A 31 13.27 -10.60 13.13
C ARG A 31 11.76 -10.80 13.09
N PRO A 32 11.23 -11.83 13.76
CA PRO A 32 9.80 -11.91 14.03
C PRO A 32 9.31 -10.64 14.71
N ALA A 33 8.13 -10.18 14.31
CA ALA A 33 7.50 -9.04 14.96
C ALA A 33 6.97 -9.43 16.34
N THR A 34 7.04 -8.47 17.27
CA THR A 34 6.47 -8.59 18.60
C THR A 34 4.93 -8.54 18.53
N ALA A 35 4.26 -9.01 19.60
CA ALA A 35 2.81 -8.94 19.70
C ALA A 35 2.27 -7.50 19.58
N TYR A 36 3.02 -6.51 20.08
CA TYR A 36 2.66 -5.10 19.95
C TYR A 36 2.76 -4.61 18.50
N GLU A 37 3.86 -4.92 17.81
CA GLU A 37 4.02 -4.55 16.40
C GLU A 37 2.98 -5.24 15.51
N HIS A 38 2.59 -6.48 15.80
CA HIS A 38 1.46 -7.15 15.13
C HIS A 38 0.15 -6.38 15.28
N ARG A 39 -0.16 -5.87 16.48
CA ARG A 39 -1.36 -5.05 16.71
C ARG A 39 -1.31 -3.74 15.92
N GLN A 40 -0.17 -3.05 15.97
CA GLN A 40 0.03 -1.82 15.19
C GLN A 40 -0.13 -2.07 13.69
N PHE A 41 0.44 -3.14 13.16
CA PHE A 41 0.32 -3.50 11.75
C PHE A 41 -1.13 -3.73 11.32
N ARG A 42 -1.92 -4.44 12.14
CA ARG A 42 -3.36 -4.65 11.89
C ARG A 42 -4.14 -3.34 11.89
N ALA A 43 -3.86 -2.44 12.84
CA ALA A 43 -4.48 -1.12 12.90
C ALA A 43 -4.17 -0.28 11.64
N LEU A 44 -2.91 -0.28 11.19
CA LEU A 44 -2.50 0.38 9.96
C LEU A 44 -3.18 -0.21 8.71
N ALA A 45 -3.31 -1.54 8.65
CA ALA A 45 -4.01 -2.21 7.55
C ALA A 45 -5.51 -1.85 7.53
N ALA A 46 -6.16 -1.80 8.69
CA ALA A 46 -7.56 -1.38 8.80
C ALA A 46 -7.74 0.08 8.36
N LEU A 47 -6.89 0.98 8.83
CA LEU A 47 -6.90 2.40 8.43
C LEU A 47 -6.73 2.56 6.92
N GLN A 48 -5.81 1.82 6.31
CA GLN A 48 -5.60 1.89 4.87
C GLN A 48 -6.84 1.43 4.09
N ARG A 49 -7.52 0.37 4.53
CA ARG A 49 -8.77 -0.09 3.90
C ARG A 49 -9.86 0.96 3.98
N LEU A 50 -10.00 1.64 5.11
CA LEU A 50 -10.97 2.73 5.27
C LEU A 50 -10.66 3.89 4.30
N ARG A 51 -9.38 4.27 4.18
CA ARG A 51 -8.94 5.29 3.22
C ARG A 51 -9.25 4.90 1.78
N GLN A 52 -8.99 3.65 1.39
CA GLN A 52 -9.30 3.15 0.06
C GLN A 52 -10.81 3.16 -0.24
N LYS A 53 -11.65 2.82 0.75
CA LYS A 53 -13.11 2.90 0.61
C LYS A 53 -13.59 4.34 0.42
N GLY A 54 -13.02 5.29 1.15
CA GLY A 54 -13.32 6.72 0.99
C GLY A 54 -12.81 7.33 -0.33
N LEU A 55 -11.79 6.73 -0.94
CA LEU A 55 -11.24 7.16 -2.24
C LEU A 55 -12.00 6.59 -3.44
N ALA A 56 -12.85 5.57 -3.24
CA ALA A 56 -13.56 4.85 -4.30
C ALA A 56 -14.88 5.53 -4.73
N CYS A 57 -15.15 6.76 -4.30
CA CYS A 57 -16.16 7.58 -4.97
C CYS A 57 -15.43 8.32 -6.11
N PRO A 58 -15.44 7.80 -7.35
CA PRO A 58 -15.00 8.60 -8.48
C PRO A 58 -15.91 9.83 -8.52
N ASP A 59 -15.30 11.01 -8.53
CA ASP A 59 -16.02 12.25 -8.76
C ASP A 59 -16.71 12.13 -10.14
N PRO A 60 -18.05 12.10 -10.25
CA PRO A 60 -18.73 12.00 -11.55
C PRO A 60 -18.52 13.27 -12.42
N GLY A 61 -17.75 14.25 -11.92
CA GLY A 61 -17.38 15.47 -12.63
C GLY A 61 -16.20 15.38 -13.60
N ALA A 62 -15.39 14.31 -13.60
CA ALA A 62 -14.19 14.21 -14.46
C ALA A 62 -14.47 13.98 -15.96
N GLY A 63 -15.74 14.13 -16.40
CA GLY A 63 -16.16 14.03 -17.80
C GLY A 63 -16.79 15.31 -18.37
N ARG A 64 -16.86 16.43 -17.63
CA ARG A 64 -17.41 17.67 -18.19
C ARG A 64 -16.35 18.50 -18.91
N LEU A 65 -16.37 18.33 -20.23
CA LEU A 65 -16.28 19.40 -21.24
C LEU A 65 -14.90 20.08 -21.42
N SER A 66 -14.18 19.62 -22.44
CA SER A 66 -13.48 20.53 -23.36
C SER A 66 -14.14 20.47 -24.74
N PRO A 67 -15.11 21.36 -25.04
CA PRO A 67 -15.47 21.70 -26.40
C PRO A 67 -14.72 22.97 -26.78
N GLY A 68 -13.88 22.93 -27.81
CA GLY A 68 -13.17 24.14 -28.20
C GLY A 68 -12.10 24.00 -29.26
N SER A 69 -12.30 23.15 -30.27
CA SER A 69 -11.71 23.42 -31.59
C SER A 69 -12.59 24.43 -32.33
N ALA A 70 -12.16 25.69 -32.42
CA ALA A 70 -12.62 26.66 -33.42
C ALA A 70 -11.56 27.77 -33.57
N GLY A 71 -11.08 27.96 -34.80
CA GLY A 71 -9.79 28.58 -35.10
C GLY A 71 -9.72 30.09 -35.24
N ARG A 72 -8.52 30.56 -35.58
CA ARG A 72 -8.15 31.32 -36.78
C ARG A 72 -6.64 31.22 -36.96
#